data_AF-A0A804K1M0-F1
#
_entry.id   AF-A0A804K1M0-F1
#
_cell.length_a   1.000
_cell.length_b   1.000
_cell.length_c   1.000
_cell.angle_alpha   90.00
_cell.angle_beta   90.00
_cell.angle_gamma   90.00
#
_symmetry.space_group_name_H-M   'P 1'
#
loop_
_entity.id
_entity.type
_entity.pdbx_description
1 polymer ?
#
loop_
_entity_poly.entity_id
_entity_poly.type
_entity_poly.pdbx_seq_one_letter_code
_entity_poly.pdbx_strand_id
1 'polypeptide(L)'
;MVSPSNDIRKASAEAESRLNLHFLTCRKREDVYRVTKAFADRGEWLGYEAKRYTQCLVKEFERNGVNLAPSKKKELENLGARIEELSLQYAQNLSMDNSFLLLGESELAGMPLQFIKSLEKTEDGKLKVFLRSHNVTPILEHCKIRATRKSIAVAYGQRCGKENLDILENLVQIRHKYAQLLGYSNYAEFTLESRMARTSEKVFEFLEDISENLSDLAMEELNVLKDLKRREDGDSPFGMEDLLYYMKRAEEQHLDLDLGEVKQYFPVNLVMSGIFKIFQDLFGIRIEENKDVEVWHETVCLFSVTDVSSNELLGYFYLDIHSREGKYAHTCVLALQNGNLSSNGTRQIPVALLLSQCPKQIDDNPVLLRFSEVVTFFHEFTHVVHHICIRATFSRFSGLRLDADFIEVPSKLLENWCYESISLKIMSGYYQDITKSVTSSMCTSLRRKRDLFSGLRLKQEVLLCLIDQFIHSSENVDILELLKHLHPKVMLGIPLLEGTNPASCFPQIVIGSEAICYSYIWSEVVAADIFAAKFQEDLLNQYAGLQFRNKVLAPGGAKDSLEILSDYLGREPAIHSFIESKTRNSL
;
A
#
# COMPACT_ATOMS: atom_id res chain seq x y z
N MET A 1 9.66 -17.89 2.09
CA MET A 1 9.99 -16.44 2.13
C MET A 1 11.28 -16.09 2.87
N VAL A 2 11.66 -16.78 3.96
CA VAL A 2 12.75 -16.31 4.86
C VAL A 2 13.92 -17.28 5.06
N SER A 3 13.73 -18.58 4.79
CA SER A 3 14.76 -19.59 5.06
C SER A 3 16.01 -19.34 4.23
N PRO A 4 17.22 -19.46 4.80
CA PRO A 4 18.47 -19.41 4.04
C PRO A 4 18.64 -20.62 3.11
N SER A 5 18.01 -21.76 3.40
CA SER A 5 18.09 -22.97 2.58
C SER A 5 17.16 -22.89 1.37
N ASN A 6 17.72 -23.07 0.17
CA ASN A 6 16.94 -23.12 -1.07
C ASN A 6 15.98 -24.31 -1.10
N ASP A 7 16.40 -25.46 -0.59
CA ASP A 7 15.59 -26.67 -0.58
C ASP A 7 14.37 -26.52 0.34
N ILE A 8 14.55 -25.88 1.50
CA ILE A 8 13.43 -25.54 2.39
C ILE A 8 12.47 -24.56 1.71
N ARG A 9 12.98 -23.55 0.98
CA ARG A 9 12.11 -22.61 0.24
C ARG A 9 11.31 -23.31 -0.85
N LYS A 10 11.92 -24.23 -1.61
CA LYS A 10 11.22 -25.03 -2.63
C LYS A 10 10.16 -25.93 -2.01
N ALA A 11 10.51 -26.67 -0.95
CA ALA A 11 9.56 -27.51 -0.23
C ALA A 11 8.39 -26.70 0.37
N SER A 12 8.68 -25.50 0.89
CA SER A 12 7.66 -24.56 1.38
C SER A 12 6.70 -24.12 0.27
N ALA A 13 7.20 -23.81 -0.92
CA ALA A 13 6.36 -23.41 -2.05
C ALA A 13 5.46 -24.56 -2.54
N GLU A 14 5.98 -25.79 -2.56
CA GLU A 14 5.18 -26.98 -2.88
C GLU A 14 4.10 -27.23 -1.82
N ALA A 15 4.45 -27.12 -0.53
CA ALA A 15 3.49 -27.27 0.56
C ALA A 15 2.37 -26.21 0.48
N GLU A 16 2.72 -24.96 0.20
CA GLU A 16 1.76 -23.87 -0.01
C GLU A 16 0.80 -24.17 -1.16
N SER A 17 1.31 -24.63 -2.31
CA SER A 17 0.48 -25.04 -3.45
C SER A 17 -0.54 -26.13 -3.07
N ARG A 18 -0.09 -27.15 -2.34
CA ARG A 18 -0.95 -28.25 -1.86
C ARG A 18 -2.00 -27.77 -0.85
N LEU A 19 -1.62 -26.89 0.08
CA LEU A 19 -2.53 -26.30 1.06
C LEU A 19 -3.58 -25.41 0.38
N ASN A 20 -3.19 -24.59 -0.58
CA ASN A 20 -4.11 -23.74 -1.34
C ASN A 20 -5.15 -24.57 -2.08
N LEU A 21 -4.74 -25.65 -2.75
CA LEU A 21 -5.67 -26.59 -3.41
C LEU A 21 -6.63 -27.26 -2.40
N HIS A 22 -6.12 -27.64 -1.23
CA HIS A 22 -6.95 -28.20 -0.17
C HIS A 22 -7.99 -27.20 0.34
N PHE A 23 -7.59 -25.95 0.65
CA PHE A 23 -8.50 -24.92 1.11
C PHE A 23 -9.56 -24.55 0.06
N LEU A 24 -9.19 -24.51 -1.23
CA LEU A 24 -10.14 -24.31 -2.32
C LEU A 24 -11.19 -25.43 -2.36
N THR A 25 -10.77 -26.68 -2.16
CA THR A 25 -11.69 -27.83 -2.09
C THR A 25 -12.64 -27.72 -0.90
N CYS A 26 -12.13 -27.33 0.28
CA CYS A 26 -12.93 -27.13 1.49
C CYS A 26 -14.02 -26.05 1.30
N ARG A 27 -13.69 -24.96 0.61
CA ARG A 27 -14.63 -23.86 0.31
C ARG A 27 -15.75 -24.25 -0.66
N LYS A 28 -15.70 -25.44 -1.26
CA LYS A 28 -16.69 -25.95 -2.22
C LYS A 28 -17.54 -27.10 -1.65
N ARG A 29 -17.33 -27.48 -0.38
CA ARG A 29 -18.06 -28.58 0.29
C ARG A 29 -19.53 -28.25 0.51
N GLU A 30 -20.39 -28.75 -0.38
CA GLU A 30 -21.85 -28.55 -0.31
C GLU A 30 -22.48 -29.08 0.98
N ASP A 31 -21.99 -30.20 1.48
CA ASP A 31 -22.47 -30.83 2.71
C ASP A 31 -22.20 -29.94 3.93
N VAL A 32 -21.01 -29.33 4.00
CA VAL A 32 -20.67 -28.35 5.05
C VAL A 32 -21.53 -27.10 4.89
N TYR A 33 -21.66 -26.57 3.66
CA TYR A 33 -22.51 -25.41 3.38
C TYR A 33 -23.96 -25.62 3.83
N ARG A 34 -24.58 -26.77 3.52
CA ARG A 34 -25.96 -27.06 3.91
C ARG A 34 -26.16 -27.01 5.43
N VAL A 35 -25.20 -27.53 6.20
CA VAL A 35 -25.25 -27.47 7.66
C VAL A 35 -25.06 -26.03 8.15
N THR A 36 -24.07 -25.30 7.63
CA THR A 36 -23.82 -23.91 8.01
C THR A 36 -25.01 -23.00 7.66
N LYS A 37 -25.61 -23.18 6.48
CA LYS A 37 -26.78 -22.42 6.04
C LYS A 37 -28.02 -22.74 6.88
N ALA A 38 -28.29 -24.02 7.14
CA ALA A 38 -29.40 -24.41 8.00
C ALA A 38 -29.24 -23.86 9.44
N PHE A 39 -28.01 -23.84 9.97
CA PHE A 39 -27.72 -23.19 11.25
C PHE A 39 -27.97 -21.67 11.18
N ALA A 40 -27.52 -21.02 10.10
CA ALA A 40 -27.75 -19.60 9.89
C ALA A 40 -29.23 -19.22 9.81
N ASP A 41 -30.03 -20.02 9.10
CA ASP A 41 -31.46 -19.76 8.87
C ASP A 41 -32.30 -19.99 10.13
N ARG A 42 -31.88 -20.91 11.02
CA ARG A 42 -32.55 -21.11 12.33
C ARG A 42 -32.43 -19.92 13.27
N GLY A 43 -31.36 -19.13 13.14
CA GLY A 43 -31.17 -17.92 13.94
C GLY A 43 -30.85 -18.15 15.42
N GLU A 44 -30.43 -19.36 15.81
CA GLU A 44 -30.04 -19.71 17.19
C GLU A 44 -28.61 -19.22 17.49
N TRP A 45 -28.44 -17.90 17.56
CA TRP A 45 -27.11 -17.27 17.65
C TRP A 45 -26.51 -17.34 19.06
N LEU A 46 -25.24 -17.71 19.14
CA LEU A 46 -24.43 -17.71 20.37
C LEU A 46 -23.82 -16.34 20.72
N GLY A 47 -24.17 -15.29 19.97
CA GLY A 47 -23.64 -13.94 20.11
C GLY A 47 -23.43 -13.24 18.76
N TYR A 48 -23.12 -11.95 18.79
CA TYR A 48 -22.90 -11.14 17.58
C TYR A 48 -21.76 -11.68 16.71
N GLU A 49 -20.62 -12.02 17.32
CA GLU A 49 -19.45 -12.50 16.57
C GLU A 49 -19.71 -13.86 15.91
N ALA A 50 -20.39 -14.78 16.60
CA ALA A 50 -20.77 -16.10 16.04
C ALA A 50 -21.76 -15.97 14.88
N LYS A 51 -22.71 -15.02 14.98
CA LYS A 51 -23.62 -14.68 13.88
C LYS A 51 -22.83 -14.16 12.67
N ARG A 52 -21.94 -13.18 12.86
CA ARG A 52 -21.10 -12.64 11.78
C ARG A 52 -20.22 -13.73 11.15
N TYR A 53 -19.58 -14.57 11.96
CA TYR A 53 -18.76 -15.68 11.49
C TYR A 53 -19.56 -16.61 10.56
N THR A 54 -20.75 -17.02 11.00
CA THR A 54 -21.63 -17.89 10.22
C THR A 54 -22.07 -17.22 8.92
N GLN A 55 -22.46 -15.94 8.96
CA GLN A 55 -22.84 -15.18 7.77
C GLN A 55 -21.67 -15.04 6.78
N CYS A 56 -20.46 -14.78 7.27
CA CYS A 56 -19.27 -14.72 6.42
C CYS A 56 -18.96 -16.08 5.79
N LEU A 57 -19.09 -17.19 6.54
CA LEU A 57 -18.89 -18.54 5.98
C LEU A 57 -19.91 -18.85 4.88
N VAL A 58 -21.19 -18.57 5.12
CA VAL A 58 -22.26 -18.73 4.11
C VAL A 58 -21.91 -17.95 2.85
N LYS A 59 -21.56 -16.67 2.99
CA LYS A 59 -21.16 -15.82 1.86
C LYS A 59 -19.93 -16.37 1.12
N GLU A 60 -18.92 -16.87 1.84
CA GLU A 60 -17.75 -17.47 1.18
C GLU A 60 -18.12 -18.69 0.34
N PHE A 61 -18.96 -19.59 0.85
CA PHE A 61 -19.44 -20.73 0.07
C PHE A 61 -20.21 -20.26 -1.18
N GLU A 62 -21.09 -19.27 -1.03
CA GLU A 62 -21.91 -18.72 -2.11
C GLU A 62 -21.03 -18.07 -3.18
N ARG A 63 -20.01 -17.29 -2.79
CA ARG A 63 -19.00 -16.69 -3.68
C ARG A 63 -18.07 -17.70 -4.34
N ASN A 64 -17.96 -18.91 -3.80
CA ASN A 64 -17.28 -20.04 -4.42
C ASN A 64 -18.25 -20.90 -5.27
N GLY A 65 -19.46 -20.41 -5.53
CA GLY A 65 -20.41 -21.02 -6.46
C GLY A 65 -21.11 -22.27 -5.92
N VAL A 66 -21.18 -22.48 -4.60
CA VAL A 66 -21.79 -23.69 -4.01
C VAL A 66 -23.25 -23.89 -4.46
N ASN A 67 -23.96 -22.80 -4.74
CA ASN A 67 -25.37 -22.80 -5.17
C ASN A 67 -25.56 -23.00 -6.69
N LEU A 68 -24.48 -23.03 -7.46
CA LEU A 68 -24.55 -23.20 -8.90
C LEU A 68 -24.84 -24.65 -9.28
N ALA A 69 -25.54 -24.83 -10.41
CA ALA A 69 -25.68 -26.14 -11.04
C ALA A 69 -24.29 -26.69 -11.45
N PRO A 70 -24.10 -28.02 -11.53
CA PRO A 70 -22.79 -28.62 -11.83
C PRO A 70 -22.10 -28.08 -13.09
N SER A 71 -22.87 -27.77 -14.15
CA SER A 71 -22.33 -27.17 -15.38
C SER A 71 -21.77 -25.77 -15.14
N LYS A 72 -22.52 -24.92 -14.42
CA LYS A 72 -22.10 -23.55 -14.07
C LYS A 72 -20.94 -23.53 -13.07
N LYS A 73 -20.84 -24.52 -12.17
CA LYS A 73 -19.67 -24.70 -11.29
C LYS A 73 -18.40 -24.94 -12.10
N LYS A 74 -18.45 -25.86 -13.06
CA LYS A 74 -17.32 -26.14 -13.96
C LYS A 74 -16.96 -24.90 -14.80
N GLU A 75 -17.94 -24.15 -15.24
CA GLU A 75 -17.72 -22.88 -15.95
C GLU A 75 -17.01 -21.84 -15.05
N LEU A 76 -17.48 -21.65 -13.81
CA LEU A 76 -16.86 -20.78 -12.82
C LEU A 76 -15.41 -21.17 -12.53
N GLU A 77 -15.13 -22.48 -12.39
CA GLU A 77 -13.79 -23.01 -12.18
C GLU A 77 -12.85 -22.73 -13.35
N ASN A 78 -13.33 -22.95 -14.58
CA ASN A 78 -12.56 -22.67 -15.79
C ASN A 78 -12.27 -21.16 -15.92
N LEU A 79 -13.24 -20.30 -15.61
CA LEU A 79 -13.05 -18.85 -15.61
C LEU A 79 -12.04 -18.43 -14.53
N GLY A 80 -12.16 -18.95 -13.31
CA GLY A 80 -11.22 -18.66 -12.23
C GLY A 80 -9.78 -19.06 -12.57
N ALA A 81 -9.58 -20.26 -13.11
CA ALA A 81 -8.27 -20.72 -13.57
C ALA A 81 -7.70 -19.82 -14.67
N ARG A 82 -8.54 -19.37 -15.62
CA ARG A 82 -8.12 -18.47 -16.70
C ARG A 82 -7.78 -17.07 -16.19
N ILE A 83 -8.52 -16.56 -15.18
CA ILE A 83 -8.20 -15.30 -14.50
C ILE A 83 -6.81 -15.40 -13.86
N GLU A 84 -6.55 -16.44 -13.07
CA GLU A 84 -5.24 -16.64 -12.42
C GLU A 84 -4.09 -16.75 -13.44
N GLU A 85 -4.29 -17.53 -14.51
CA GLU A 85 -3.31 -17.70 -15.59
C GLU A 85 -2.95 -16.36 -16.25
N LEU A 86 -3.97 -15.60 -16.69
CA LEU A 86 -3.78 -14.33 -17.37
C LEU A 86 -3.21 -13.25 -16.45
N SER A 87 -3.66 -13.20 -15.19
CA SER A 87 -3.08 -12.30 -14.17
C SER A 87 -1.60 -12.59 -13.97
N LEU A 88 -1.21 -13.86 -13.82
CA LEU A 88 0.18 -14.25 -13.67
C LEU A 88 1.00 -13.90 -14.93
N GLN A 89 0.46 -14.17 -16.13
CA GLN A 89 1.12 -13.83 -17.40
C GLN A 89 1.41 -12.33 -17.50
N TYR A 90 0.42 -11.48 -17.17
CA TYR A 90 0.58 -10.02 -17.20
C TYR A 90 1.71 -9.54 -16.29
N ALA A 91 1.79 -10.05 -15.05
CA ALA A 91 2.89 -9.70 -14.14
C ALA A 91 4.24 -10.30 -14.54
N GLN A 92 4.25 -11.52 -15.08
CA GLN A 92 5.46 -12.13 -15.61
C GLN A 92 6.03 -11.28 -16.74
N ASN A 93 5.20 -10.83 -17.68
CA ASN A 93 5.59 -9.91 -18.74
C ASN A 93 6.26 -8.64 -18.18
N LEU A 94 5.68 -8.03 -17.14
CA LEU A 94 6.25 -6.83 -16.51
C LEU A 94 7.57 -7.10 -15.76
N SER A 95 7.69 -8.24 -15.10
CA SER A 95 8.89 -8.61 -14.34
C SER A 95 10.05 -8.94 -15.28
N MET A 96 9.78 -9.67 -16.37
CA MET A 96 10.76 -10.10 -17.36
C MET A 96 11.10 -9.02 -18.40
N ASP A 97 10.32 -7.94 -18.47
CA ASP A 97 10.57 -6.82 -19.37
C ASP A 97 11.95 -6.20 -19.12
N ASN A 98 12.82 -6.34 -20.11
CA ASN A 98 14.16 -5.77 -20.12
C ASN A 98 14.31 -4.69 -21.20
N SER A 99 13.21 -4.06 -21.59
CA SER A 99 13.21 -2.94 -22.52
C SER A 99 14.15 -1.83 -22.04
N PHE A 100 14.88 -1.22 -22.97
CA PHE A 100 15.83 -0.16 -22.71
C PHE A 100 15.87 0.85 -23.86
N LEU A 101 16.34 2.05 -23.56
CA LEU A 101 16.75 3.03 -24.56
C LEU A 101 18.27 3.23 -24.51
N LEU A 102 18.87 3.49 -25.68
CA LEU A 102 20.27 3.87 -25.79
C LEU A 102 20.36 5.38 -25.95
N LEU A 103 21.01 6.04 -25.00
CA LEU A 103 21.15 7.49 -24.96
C LEU A 103 22.63 7.88 -24.92
N GLY A 104 22.99 8.94 -25.61
CA GLY A 104 24.29 9.59 -25.46
C GLY A 104 24.41 10.32 -24.12
N GLU A 105 25.64 10.56 -23.67
CA GLU A 105 25.90 11.30 -22.43
C GLU A 105 25.33 12.73 -22.49
N SER A 106 25.37 13.38 -23.66
CA SER A 106 24.76 14.69 -23.89
C SER A 106 23.23 14.69 -23.78
N GLU A 107 22.58 13.57 -24.10
CA GLU A 107 21.12 13.40 -23.98
C GLU A 107 20.67 13.24 -22.52
N LEU A 108 21.60 12.93 -21.61
CA LEU A 108 21.37 12.81 -20.17
C LEU A 108 21.88 14.02 -19.38
N ALA A 109 22.00 15.19 -20.04
CA ALA A 109 22.43 16.41 -19.36
C ALA A 109 21.56 16.72 -18.14
N GLY A 110 22.19 17.06 -17.01
CA GLY A 110 21.53 17.32 -15.72
C GLY A 110 21.51 16.14 -14.75
N MET A 111 21.75 14.91 -15.23
CA MET A 111 21.78 13.74 -14.35
C MET A 111 23.01 13.74 -13.42
N PRO A 112 22.89 13.24 -12.18
CA PRO A 112 24.04 13.06 -11.29
C PRO A 112 25.11 12.17 -11.89
N LEU A 113 26.39 12.50 -11.69
CA LEU A 113 27.52 11.70 -12.22
C LEU A 113 27.50 10.25 -11.75
N GLN A 114 27.06 10.00 -10.52
CA GLN A 114 26.93 8.62 -9.99
C GLN A 114 25.88 7.81 -10.76
N PHE A 115 24.76 8.45 -11.15
CA PHE A 115 23.74 7.83 -11.98
C PHE A 115 24.33 7.44 -13.34
N ILE A 116 25.00 8.36 -14.03
CA ILE A 116 25.63 8.09 -15.33
C ILE A 116 26.64 6.93 -15.23
N LYS A 117 27.45 6.90 -14.16
CA LYS A 117 28.43 5.82 -13.92
C LYS A 117 27.80 4.46 -13.63
N SER A 118 26.56 4.42 -13.13
CA SER A 118 25.86 3.16 -12.86
C SER A 118 25.25 2.51 -14.11
N LEU A 119 25.15 3.23 -15.23
CA LEU A 119 24.58 2.71 -16.47
C LEU A 119 25.60 1.88 -17.26
N GLU A 120 25.12 0.80 -17.88
CA GLU A 120 25.92 0.01 -18.81
C GLU A 120 26.27 0.83 -20.05
N LYS A 121 27.54 0.80 -20.47
CA LYS A 121 28.02 1.43 -21.71
C LYS A 121 28.13 0.40 -22.82
N THR A 122 27.58 0.73 -23.99
CA THR A 122 27.74 -0.06 -25.22
C THR A 122 29.08 0.24 -25.90
N GLU A 123 29.47 -0.59 -26.87
CA GLU A 123 30.73 -0.44 -27.62
C GLU A 123 30.82 0.88 -28.40
N ASP A 124 29.68 1.41 -28.86
CA ASP A 124 29.56 2.71 -29.53
C ASP A 124 29.49 3.90 -28.56
N GLY A 125 29.66 3.66 -27.26
CA GLY A 125 29.74 4.69 -26.23
C GLY A 125 28.40 5.22 -25.73
N LYS A 126 27.27 4.62 -26.14
CA LYS A 126 25.94 4.97 -25.61
C LYS A 126 25.70 4.33 -24.24
N LEU A 127 24.82 4.95 -23.48
CA LEU A 127 24.40 4.53 -22.15
C LEU A 127 23.06 3.80 -22.26
N LYS A 128 23.01 2.60 -21.70
CA LYS A 128 21.82 1.76 -21.71
C LYS A 128 20.95 2.07 -20.49
N VAL A 129 19.79 2.65 -20.76
CA VAL A 129 18.79 2.97 -19.74
C VAL A 129 17.67 1.95 -19.79
N PHE A 130 17.68 0.99 -18.85
CA PHE A 130 16.58 0.06 -18.69
C PHE A 130 15.33 0.78 -18.18
N LEU A 131 14.17 0.41 -18.71
CA LEU A 131 12.86 0.98 -18.39
C LEU A 131 12.31 0.45 -17.05
N ARG A 132 13.09 0.62 -15.99
CA ARG A 132 12.72 0.30 -14.60
C ARG A 132 12.50 1.60 -13.83
N SER A 133 11.60 1.60 -12.85
CA SER A 133 11.26 2.81 -12.06
C SER A 133 12.50 3.50 -11.45
N HIS A 134 13.47 2.74 -10.96
CA HIS A 134 14.71 3.27 -10.38
C HIS A 134 15.63 4.00 -11.38
N ASN A 135 15.46 3.78 -12.68
CA ASN A 135 16.15 4.54 -13.74
C ASN A 135 15.27 5.65 -14.31
N VAL A 136 13.98 5.35 -14.52
CA VAL A 136 13.03 6.23 -15.18
C VAL A 136 12.70 7.45 -14.31
N THR A 137 12.36 7.25 -13.03
CA THR A 137 11.98 8.35 -12.13
C THR A 137 13.10 9.39 -12.00
N PRO A 138 14.37 9.02 -11.73
CA PRO A 138 15.45 10.01 -11.70
C PRO A 138 15.64 10.78 -13.00
N ILE A 139 15.46 10.14 -14.16
CA ILE A 139 15.55 10.83 -15.45
C ILE A 139 14.42 11.84 -15.61
N LEU A 140 13.19 11.47 -15.27
CA LEU A 140 12.04 12.39 -15.34
C LEU A 140 12.16 13.55 -14.35
N GLU A 141 12.84 13.37 -13.21
CA GLU A 141 13.05 14.39 -12.19
C GLU A 141 14.25 15.32 -12.47
N HIS A 142 15.34 14.81 -13.06
CA HIS A 142 16.62 15.54 -13.13
C HIS A 142 17.13 15.83 -14.55
N CYS A 143 16.71 15.09 -15.57
CA CYS A 143 17.24 15.29 -16.91
C CYS A 143 16.72 16.60 -17.50
N LYS A 144 17.63 17.51 -17.88
CA LYS A 144 17.31 18.81 -18.48
C LYS A 144 16.79 18.68 -19.91
N ILE A 145 17.14 17.60 -20.61
CA ILE A 145 16.77 17.40 -22.01
C ILE A 145 15.31 16.93 -22.10
N ARG A 146 14.41 17.85 -22.43
CA ARG A 146 12.96 17.57 -22.57
C ARG A 146 12.65 16.43 -23.53
N ALA A 147 13.36 16.34 -24.66
CA ALA A 147 13.19 15.27 -25.63
C ALA A 147 13.51 13.88 -25.02
N THR A 148 14.55 13.80 -24.20
CA THR A 148 14.91 12.59 -23.45
C THR A 148 13.82 12.22 -22.46
N ARG A 149 13.35 13.17 -21.63
CA ARG A 149 12.24 12.94 -20.69
C ARG A 149 11.00 12.41 -21.41
N LYS A 150 10.62 13.04 -22.54
CA LYS A 150 9.49 12.61 -23.37
C LYS A 150 9.68 11.18 -23.89
N SER A 151 10.83 10.87 -24.49
CA SER A 151 11.10 9.54 -25.05
C SER A 151 11.07 8.43 -23.98
N ILE A 152 11.64 8.71 -22.80
CA ILE A 152 11.65 7.79 -21.66
C ILE A 152 10.25 7.60 -21.09
N ALA A 153 9.48 8.67 -20.92
CA ALA A 153 8.10 8.60 -20.43
C ALA A 153 7.20 7.80 -21.38
N VAL A 154 7.28 8.05 -22.69
CA VAL A 154 6.53 7.29 -23.70
C VAL A 154 6.93 5.82 -23.69
N ALA A 155 8.23 5.51 -23.75
CA ALA A 155 8.69 4.12 -23.77
C ALA A 155 8.30 3.37 -22.48
N TYR A 156 8.42 4.03 -21.32
CA TYR A 156 8.02 3.44 -20.04
C TYR A 156 6.50 3.21 -19.95
N GLY A 157 5.69 4.17 -20.41
CA GLY A 157 4.24 4.08 -20.46
C GLY A 157 3.69 3.16 -21.56
N GLN A 158 4.56 2.49 -22.33
CA GLN A 158 4.21 1.50 -23.35
C GLN A 158 4.77 0.11 -23.04
N ARG A 159 5.37 -0.09 -21.86
CA ARG A 159 5.97 -1.37 -21.48
C ARG A 159 4.97 -2.51 -21.60
N CYS A 160 5.43 -3.63 -22.14
CA CYS A 160 4.64 -4.81 -22.48
C CYS A 160 3.56 -4.60 -23.57
N GLY A 161 3.34 -3.34 -23.99
CA GLY A 161 2.60 -2.95 -25.20
C GLY A 161 1.28 -3.67 -25.40
N LYS A 162 1.03 -4.05 -26.66
CA LYS A 162 -0.20 -4.71 -27.08
C LYS A 162 -0.46 -6.04 -26.36
N GLU A 163 0.59 -6.80 -26.06
CA GLU A 163 0.43 -8.10 -25.41
C GLU A 163 -0.28 -7.99 -24.06
N ASN A 164 0.17 -7.07 -23.19
CA ASN A 164 -0.45 -6.86 -21.90
C ASN A 164 -1.83 -6.19 -22.01
N LEU A 165 -2.07 -5.37 -23.03
CA LEU A 165 -3.40 -4.80 -23.30
C LEU A 165 -4.41 -5.89 -23.70
N ASP A 166 -4.03 -6.77 -24.64
CA ASP A 166 -4.88 -7.89 -25.06
C ASP A 166 -5.17 -8.81 -23.85
N ILE A 167 -4.19 -9.04 -22.96
CA ILE A 167 -4.38 -9.80 -21.72
C ILE A 167 -5.39 -9.09 -20.79
N LEU A 168 -5.23 -7.78 -20.57
CA LEU A 168 -6.11 -7.01 -19.70
C LEU A 168 -7.55 -6.95 -20.22
N GLU A 169 -7.75 -6.72 -21.52
CA GLU A 169 -9.07 -6.72 -22.15
C GLU A 169 -9.78 -8.07 -21.96
N ASN A 170 -9.05 -9.18 -22.18
CA ASN A 170 -9.58 -10.51 -21.91
C ASN A 170 -9.89 -10.73 -20.44
N LEU A 171 -9.01 -10.30 -19.53
CA LEU A 171 -9.19 -10.38 -18.07
C LEU A 171 -10.47 -9.69 -17.62
N VAL A 172 -10.69 -8.45 -18.07
CA VAL A 172 -11.90 -7.67 -17.75
C VAL A 172 -13.15 -8.42 -18.18
N GLN A 173 -13.18 -8.93 -19.41
CA GLN A 173 -14.33 -9.68 -19.92
C GLN A 173 -14.62 -10.97 -19.14
N ILE A 174 -13.59 -11.75 -18.80
CA ILE A 174 -13.78 -13.00 -18.05
C ILE A 174 -14.13 -12.76 -16.58
N ARG A 175 -13.60 -11.69 -15.97
CA ARG A 175 -13.97 -11.21 -14.63
C ARG A 175 -15.44 -10.81 -14.58
N HIS A 176 -15.91 -10.10 -15.60
CA HIS A 176 -17.32 -9.74 -15.72
C HIS A 176 -18.21 -10.97 -15.80
N LYS A 177 -17.88 -11.94 -16.68
CA LYS A 177 -18.61 -13.22 -16.77
C LYS A 177 -18.58 -14.01 -15.46
N TYR A 178 -17.43 -14.03 -14.78
CA TYR A 178 -17.27 -14.69 -13.48
C TYR A 178 -18.23 -14.10 -12.44
N ALA A 179 -18.32 -12.78 -12.36
CA ALA A 179 -19.23 -12.08 -11.46
C ALA A 179 -20.71 -12.33 -11.81
N GLN A 180 -21.07 -12.29 -13.10
CA GLN A 180 -22.43 -12.58 -13.57
C GLN A 180 -22.88 -14.01 -13.25
N LEU A 181 -21.99 -15.01 -13.35
CA LEU A 181 -22.31 -16.39 -12.96
C LEU A 181 -22.66 -16.50 -11.48
N LEU A 182 -22.04 -15.68 -10.63
CA LEU A 182 -22.29 -15.60 -9.20
C LEU A 182 -23.48 -14.69 -8.82
N GLY A 183 -24.11 -14.05 -9.80
CA GLY A 183 -25.31 -13.22 -9.60
C GLY A 183 -25.02 -11.73 -9.32
N TYR A 184 -23.80 -11.27 -9.55
CA TYR A 184 -23.43 -9.85 -9.46
C TYR A 184 -23.56 -9.17 -10.84
N SER A 185 -23.88 -7.88 -10.86
CA SER A 185 -24.06 -7.12 -12.11
C SER A 185 -22.75 -6.93 -12.87
N ASN A 186 -21.64 -6.74 -12.15
CA ASN A 186 -20.29 -6.57 -12.68
C ASN A 186 -19.23 -7.05 -11.67
N TYR A 187 -17.96 -7.01 -12.04
CA TYR A 187 -16.87 -7.47 -11.19
C TYR A 187 -16.60 -6.54 -10.00
N ALA A 188 -16.79 -5.23 -10.16
CA ALA A 188 -16.64 -4.27 -9.06
C ALA A 188 -17.65 -4.57 -7.92
N GLU A 189 -18.93 -4.79 -8.21
CA GLU A 189 -19.93 -5.18 -7.22
C GLU A 189 -19.57 -6.49 -6.50
N PHE A 190 -19.03 -7.47 -7.24
CA PHE A 190 -18.52 -8.70 -6.64
C PHE A 190 -17.38 -8.41 -5.64
N THR A 191 -16.46 -7.52 -5.97
CA THR A 191 -15.30 -7.22 -5.11
C THR A 191 -15.66 -6.32 -3.92
N LEU A 192 -16.57 -5.36 -4.12
CA LEU A 192 -16.90 -4.30 -3.16
C LEU A 192 -17.92 -4.71 -2.09
N GLU A 193 -18.68 -5.79 -2.29
CA GLU A 193 -19.75 -6.24 -1.36
C GLU A 193 -19.26 -6.31 0.12
N SER A 194 -18.04 -6.81 0.35
CA SER A 194 -17.47 -6.94 1.68
C SER A 194 -16.75 -5.69 2.18
N ARG A 195 -16.45 -4.73 1.30
CA ARG A 195 -15.67 -3.51 1.58
C ARG A 195 -16.52 -2.43 2.25
N MET A 196 -15.89 -1.39 2.80
CA MET A 196 -16.62 -0.26 3.40
C MET A 196 -17.40 0.53 2.35
N ALA A 197 -16.87 0.67 1.13
CA ALA A 197 -17.56 1.36 0.04
C ALA A 197 -18.84 0.65 -0.42
N ARG A 198 -18.92 -0.69 -0.29
CA ARG A 198 -20.06 -1.57 -0.66
C ARG A 198 -20.40 -1.67 -2.14
N THR A 199 -20.43 -0.56 -2.88
CA THR A 199 -20.86 -0.51 -4.28
C THR A 199 -19.93 0.35 -5.12
N SER A 200 -19.92 0.11 -6.43
CA SER A 200 -19.10 0.87 -7.38
C SER A 200 -19.53 2.34 -7.47
N GLU A 201 -20.83 2.63 -7.35
CA GLU A 201 -21.34 4.02 -7.39
C GLU A 201 -20.76 4.85 -6.24
N LYS A 202 -20.69 4.30 -5.02
CA LYS A 202 -20.08 5.00 -3.88
C LYS A 202 -18.59 5.26 -4.08
N VAL A 203 -17.88 4.38 -4.79
CA VAL A 203 -16.47 4.61 -5.12
C VAL A 203 -16.33 5.71 -6.17
N PHE A 204 -17.18 5.74 -7.19
CA PHE A 204 -17.20 6.83 -8.18
C PHE A 204 -17.50 8.18 -7.52
N GLU A 205 -18.57 8.27 -6.73
CA GLU A 205 -18.94 9.47 -5.97
C GLU A 205 -17.76 9.96 -5.11
N PHE A 206 -17.11 9.05 -4.38
CA PHE A 206 -15.95 9.38 -3.56
C PHE A 206 -14.77 9.93 -4.38
N LEU A 207 -14.39 9.27 -5.47
CA LEU A 207 -13.25 9.68 -6.30
C LEU A 207 -13.52 10.99 -7.05
N GLU A 208 -14.75 11.21 -7.51
CA GLU A 208 -15.18 12.45 -8.14
C GLU A 208 -15.20 13.61 -7.15
N ASP A 209 -15.74 13.42 -5.95
CA ASP A 209 -15.76 14.45 -4.88
C ASP A 209 -14.32 14.84 -4.46
N ILE A 210 -13.43 13.86 -4.28
CA ILE A 210 -12.00 14.14 -4.01
C ILE A 210 -11.36 14.90 -5.18
N SER A 211 -11.63 14.49 -6.42
CA SER A 211 -11.11 15.20 -7.59
C SER A 211 -11.59 16.65 -7.60
N GLU A 212 -12.88 16.90 -7.45
CA GLU A 212 -13.44 18.24 -7.49
C GLU A 212 -12.81 19.14 -6.42
N ASN A 213 -12.77 18.70 -5.16
CA ASN A 213 -12.21 19.45 -4.04
C ASN A 213 -10.69 19.72 -4.16
N LEU A 214 -9.94 18.93 -4.93
CA LEU A 214 -8.51 19.14 -5.17
C LEU A 214 -8.21 20.03 -6.38
N SER A 215 -9.23 20.47 -7.12
CA SER A 215 -9.03 21.16 -8.41
C SER A 215 -8.31 22.49 -8.25
N ASP A 216 -8.71 23.32 -7.29
CA ASP A 216 -8.11 24.63 -7.05
C ASP A 216 -6.64 24.50 -6.66
N LEU A 217 -6.35 23.63 -5.69
CA LEU A 217 -4.97 23.32 -5.27
C LEU A 217 -4.11 22.82 -6.44
N ALA A 218 -4.61 21.87 -7.22
CA ALA A 218 -3.87 21.32 -8.36
C ALA A 218 -3.61 22.37 -9.45
N MET A 219 -4.54 23.31 -9.68
CA MET A 219 -4.35 24.41 -10.62
C MET A 219 -3.32 25.42 -10.13
N GLU A 220 -3.33 25.78 -8.84
CA GLU A 220 -2.32 26.63 -8.22
C GLU A 220 -0.92 26.01 -8.33
N GLU A 221 -0.80 24.74 -7.97
CA GLU A 221 0.42 23.95 -8.11
C GLU A 221 0.91 23.93 -9.57
N LEU A 222 0.02 23.65 -10.53
CA LEU A 222 0.37 23.64 -11.95
C LEU A 222 0.85 25.00 -12.45
N ASN A 223 0.27 26.10 -11.96
CA ASN A 223 0.68 27.45 -12.34
C ASN A 223 2.11 27.74 -11.86
N VAL A 224 2.48 27.30 -10.66
CA VAL A 224 3.88 27.39 -10.19
C VAL A 224 4.83 26.63 -11.13
N LEU A 225 4.47 25.42 -11.54
CA LEU A 225 5.30 24.64 -12.47
C LEU A 225 5.40 25.28 -13.87
N LYS A 226 4.29 25.83 -14.38
CA LYS A 226 4.25 26.54 -15.67
C LYS A 226 5.10 27.81 -15.63
N ASP A 227 5.11 28.55 -14.53
CA ASP A 227 5.93 29.74 -14.39
C ASP A 227 7.42 29.41 -14.29
N LEU A 228 7.79 28.31 -13.62
CA LEU A 228 9.16 27.80 -13.64
C LEU A 228 9.59 27.41 -15.05
N LYS A 229 8.72 26.70 -15.77
CA LYS A 229 8.96 26.38 -17.18
C LYS A 229 9.14 27.62 -18.03
N ARG A 230 8.29 28.64 -17.87
CA ARG A 230 8.39 29.88 -18.64
C ARG A 230 9.73 30.59 -18.45
N ARG A 231 10.29 30.55 -17.24
CA ARG A 231 11.60 31.14 -16.93
C ARG A 231 12.77 30.37 -17.55
N GLU A 232 12.65 29.06 -17.73
CA GLU A 232 13.71 28.19 -18.26
C GLU A 232 13.63 28.03 -19.80
N ASP A 233 12.43 27.79 -20.33
CA ASP A 233 12.17 27.36 -21.72
C ASP A 233 11.24 28.34 -22.51
N GLY A 234 10.91 29.50 -21.95
CA GLY A 234 9.97 30.45 -22.55
C GLY A 234 8.54 29.90 -22.64
N ASP A 235 7.74 30.34 -23.61
CA ASP A 235 6.32 29.97 -23.75
C ASP A 235 6.07 28.55 -24.31
N SER A 236 7.03 27.64 -24.16
CA SER A 236 6.89 26.25 -24.57
C SER A 236 5.75 25.56 -23.78
N PRO A 237 4.84 24.81 -24.44
CA PRO A 237 3.68 24.21 -23.78
C PRO A 237 4.11 23.20 -22.70
N PHE A 238 3.43 23.24 -21.55
CA PHE A 238 3.66 22.29 -20.46
C PHE A 238 2.98 20.95 -20.75
N GLY A 239 3.69 19.84 -20.58
CA GLY A 239 3.18 18.48 -20.78
C GLY A 239 3.53 17.53 -19.63
N MET A 240 3.01 16.30 -19.68
CA MET A 240 3.32 15.27 -18.67
C MET A 240 4.83 14.96 -18.57
N GLU A 241 5.58 15.07 -19.67
CA GLU A 241 7.03 14.90 -19.69
C GLU A 241 7.79 15.99 -18.89
N ASP A 242 7.11 17.06 -18.51
CA ASP A 242 7.65 18.18 -17.75
C ASP A 242 7.27 18.13 -16.27
N LEU A 243 6.24 17.35 -15.90
CA LEU A 243 5.62 17.36 -14.58
C LEU A 243 6.63 17.04 -13.45
N LEU A 244 7.25 15.86 -13.47
CA LEU A 244 8.20 15.46 -12.42
C LEU A 244 9.44 16.34 -12.38
N TYR A 245 9.92 16.80 -13.54
CA TYR A 245 11.08 17.69 -13.63
C TYR A 245 10.81 19.00 -12.90
N TYR A 246 9.72 19.70 -13.25
CA TYR A 246 9.43 20.99 -12.61
C TYR A 246 8.98 20.85 -11.16
N MET A 247 8.29 19.76 -10.78
CA MET A 247 8.03 19.47 -9.37
C MET A 247 9.36 19.35 -8.59
N LYS A 248 10.36 18.67 -9.16
CA LYS A 248 11.68 18.56 -8.55
C LYS A 248 12.41 19.90 -8.49
N ARG A 249 12.37 20.70 -9.55
CA ARG A 249 12.98 22.04 -9.57
C ARG A 249 12.34 22.99 -8.55
N ALA A 250 11.03 22.93 -8.39
CA ALA A 250 10.32 23.69 -7.38
C ALA A 250 10.68 23.21 -5.97
N GLU A 251 10.71 21.89 -5.76
CA GLU A 251 11.17 21.30 -4.50
C GLU A 251 12.55 21.83 -4.10
N GLU A 252 13.51 21.82 -5.03
CA GLU A 252 14.88 22.34 -4.82
C GLU A 252 14.94 23.86 -4.56
N GLN A 253 13.97 24.64 -5.03
CA GLN A 253 13.92 26.10 -4.79
C GLN A 253 13.24 26.47 -3.47
N HIS A 254 12.25 25.68 -3.05
CA HIS A 254 11.41 25.98 -1.89
C HIS A 254 11.82 25.21 -0.62
N LEU A 255 12.60 24.15 -0.74
CA LEU A 255 13.03 23.32 0.37
C LEU A 255 14.55 23.27 0.48
N ASP A 256 15.06 23.91 1.53
CA ASP A 256 16.44 23.74 1.99
C ASP A 256 16.54 22.42 2.80
N LEU A 257 16.63 21.30 2.09
CA LEU A 257 16.66 19.97 2.69
C LEU A 257 17.59 19.02 1.93
N ASP A 258 18.76 18.74 2.48
CA ASP A 258 19.64 17.68 1.98
C ASP A 258 19.21 16.33 2.57
N LEU A 259 18.59 15.48 1.75
CA LEU A 259 18.18 14.13 2.16
C LEU A 259 19.37 13.21 2.53
N GLY A 260 20.56 13.49 1.99
CA GLY A 260 21.81 12.82 2.36
C GLY A 260 22.27 13.20 3.76
N GLU A 261 22.09 14.46 4.17
CA GLU A 261 22.31 14.91 5.54
C GLU A 261 21.25 14.33 6.49
N VAL A 262 19.97 14.41 6.12
CA VAL A 262 18.84 13.87 6.90
C VAL A 262 19.05 12.39 7.23
N LYS A 263 19.53 11.59 6.27
CA LYS A 263 19.84 10.15 6.46
C LYS A 263 20.80 9.90 7.64
N GLN A 264 21.71 10.84 7.94
CA GLN A 264 22.71 10.69 9.01
C GLN A 264 22.10 10.69 10.42
N TYR A 265 20.83 11.04 10.55
CA TYR A 265 20.10 11.07 11.82
C TYR A 265 19.27 9.82 12.10
N PHE A 266 19.25 8.84 11.19
CA PHE A 266 18.40 7.66 11.33
C PHE A 266 19.19 6.33 11.34
N PRO A 267 20.07 6.09 12.33
CA PRO A 267 20.58 4.76 12.62
C PRO A 267 19.42 3.78 12.88
N VAL A 268 19.41 2.63 12.20
CA VAL A 268 18.30 1.66 12.22
C VAL A 268 17.90 1.24 13.65
N ASN A 269 18.87 0.97 14.53
CA ASN A 269 18.60 0.54 15.90
C ASN A 269 17.91 1.63 16.74
N LEU A 270 18.29 2.90 16.51
CA LEU A 270 17.68 4.04 17.18
C LEU A 270 16.27 4.28 16.66
N VAL A 271 16.06 4.18 15.35
CA VAL A 271 14.73 4.27 14.73
C VAL A 271 13.80 3.21 15.30
N MET A 272 14.21 1.93 15.31
CA MET A 272 13.38 0.84 15.83
C MET A 272 13.05 1.03 17.31
N SER A 273 14.02 1.44 18.13
CA SER A 273 13.80 1.72 19.55
C SER A 273 12.84 2.89 19.75
N GLY A 274 12.95 3.94 18.91
CA GLY A 274 12.03 5.07 18.93
C GLY A 274 10.60 4.71 18.51
N ILE A 275 10.46 3.89 17.46
CA ILE A 275 9.16 3.32 17.05
C ILE A 275 8.55 2.55 18.21
N PHE A 276 9.29 1.61 18.82
CA PHE A 276 8.79 0.84 19.96
C PHE A 276 8.36 1.75 21.11
N LYS A 277 9.16 2.77 21.45
CA LYS A 277 8.82 3.72 22.50
C LYS A 277 7.50 4.44 22.23
N ILE A 278 7.29 4.95 21.02
CA ILE A 278 6.07 5.67 20.64
C ILE A 278 4.84 4.75 20.77
N PHE A 279 4.93 3.51 20.28
CA PHE A 279 3.81 2.56 20.36
C PHE A 279 3.54 2.08 21.80
N GLN A 280 4.57 1.88 22.61
CA GLN A 280 4.43 1.57 24.03
C GLN A 280 3.66 2.67 24.77
N ASP A 281 4.04 3.92 24.53
CA ASP A 281 3.41 5.08 25.17
C ASP A 281 1.97 5.26 24.70
N LEU A 282 1.74 5.20 23.40
CA LEU A 282 0.42 5.42 22.80
C LEU A 282 -0.58 4.32 23.18
N PHE A 283 -0.15 3.06 23.20
CA PHE A 283 -1.05 1.91 23.35
C PHE A 283 -1.00 1.23 24.72
N GLY A 284 -0.17 1.73 25.65
CA GLY A 284 -0.04 1.15 26.99
C GLY A 284 0.46 -0.30 26.94
N ILE A 285 1.43 -0.57 26.06
CA ILE A 285 2.05 -1.89 25.90
C ILE A 285 3.53 -1.82 26.29
N ARG A 286 4.12 -2.97 26.62
CA ARG A 286 5.55 -3.14 26.88
C ARG A 286 6.12 -4.17 25.91
N ILE A 287 7.22 -3.81 25.26
CA ILE A 287 7.91 -4.58 24.24
C ILE A 287 9.27 -4.99 24.80
N GLU A 288 9.51 -6.30 24.90
CA GLU A 288 10.74 -6.85 25.46
C GLU A 288 11.36 -7.88 24.52
N GLU A 289 12.66 -7.79 24.30
CA GLU A 289 13.40 -8.76 23.49
C GLU A 289 13.56 -10.09 24.27
N ASN A 290 13.19 -11.19 23.63
CA ASN A 290 13.45 -12.54 24.13
C ASN A 290 14.78 -13.02 23.55
N LYS A 291 15.79 -13.12 24.42
CA LYS A 291 17.13 -13.61 24.07
C LYS A 291 17.14 -15.14 24.08
N ASP A 292 18.11 -15.72 23.36
CA ASP A 292 18.40 -17.16 23.34
C ASP A 292 17.23 -18.04 22.83
N VAL A 293 16.48 -17.53 21.84
CA VAL A 293 15.37 -18.25 21.20
C VAL A 293 15.83 -18.88 19.87
N GLU A 294 15.34 -20.08 19.56
CA GLU A 294 15.57 -20.71 18.27
C GLU A 294 14.86 -19.93 17.15
N VAL A 295 15.64 -19.38 16.22
CA VAL A 295 15.18 -18.58 15.09
C VAL A 295 15.75 -19.13 13.78
N TRP A 296 15.11 -18.82 12.65
CA TRP A 296 15.54 -19.32 11.34
C TRP A 296 16.82 -18.67 10.80
N HIS A 297 17.30 -17.60 11.43
CA HIS A 297 18.56 -16.91 11.07
C HIS A 297 19.07 -16.07 12.25
N GLU A 298 20.39 -15.98 12.43
CA GLU A 298 21.06 -15.33 13.58
C GLU A 298 20.73 -13.85 13.79
N THR A 299 20.33 -13.15 12.71
CA THR A 299 20.00 -11.72 12.74
C THR A 299 18.53 -11.44 13.07
N VAL A 300 17.77 -12.47 13.44
CA VAL A 300 16.33 -12.36 13.71
C VAL A 300 16.15 -12.22 15.22
N CYS A 301 15.43 -11.18 15.62
CA CYS A 301 15.07 -10.95 17.02
C CYS A 301 13.61 -11.32 17.26
N LEU A 302 13.30 -11.91 18.42
CA LEU A 302 11.94 -12.16 18.87
C LEU A 302 11.59 -11.20 20.00
N PHE A 303 10.43 -10.56 19.94
CA PHE A 303 9.92 -9.68 20.98
C PHE A 303 8.60 -10.18 21.54
N SER A 304 8.39 -10.03 22.84
CA SER A 304 7.11 -10.22 23.52
C SER A 304 6.44 -8.87 23.71
N VAL A 305 5.11 -8.85 23.61
CA VAL A 305 4.30 -7.66 23.84
C VAL A 305 3.33 -7.94 24.99
N THR A 306 3.42 -7.16 26.06
CA THR A 306 2.56 -7.29 27.25
C THR A 306 1.76 -6.02 27.47
N ASP A 307 0.56 -6.14 28.03
CA ASP A 307 -0.23 -4.99 28.45
C ASP A 307 0.32 -4.43 29.76
N VAL A 308 0.54 -3.12 29.82
CA VAL A 308 1.15 -2.48 31.00
C VAL A 308 0.24 -2.54 32.22
N SER A 309 -1.07 -2.46 32.04
CA SER A 309 -2.03 -2.38 33.15
C SER A 309 -2.30 -3.75 33.79
N SER A 310 -2.39 -4.79 32.98
CA SER A 310 -2.78 -6.14 33.40
C SER A 310 -1.61 -7.12 33.47
N ASN A 311 -0.46 -6.79 32.87
CA ASN A 311 0.64 -7.71 32.59
C ASN A 311 0.24 -8.93 31.73
N GLU A 312 -0.91 -8.87 31.04
CA GLU A 312 -1.32 -9.91 30.09
C GLU A 312 -0.34 -9.96 28.92
N LEU A 313 0.10 -11.16 28.53
CA LEU A 313 0.83 -11.38 27.29
C LEU A 313 -0.13 -11.23 26.10
N LEU A 314 0.13 -10.24 25.27
CA LEU A 314 -0.73 -9.90 24.13
C LEU A 314 -0.31 -10.60 22.85
N GLY A 315 0.99 -10.88 22.67
CA GLY A 315 1.52 -11.37 21.41
C GLY A 315 3.03 -11.47 21.39
N TYR A 316 3.53 -12.03 20.30
CA TYR A 316 4.94 -11.98 19.92
C TYR A 316 5.11 -11.41 18.51
N PHE A 317 6.28 -10.85 18.22
CA PHE A 317 6.67 -10.60 16.84
C PHE A 317 8.15 -10.87 16.60
N TYR A 318 8.44 -11.39 15.41
CA TYR A 318 9.79 -11.50 14.90
C TYR A 318 10.15 -10.25 14.10
N LEU A 319 11.37 -9.77 14.30
CA LEU A 319 11.96 -8.69 13.52
C LEU A 319 13.08 -9.28 12.66
N ASP A 320 12.86 -9.33 11.34
CA ASP A 320 13.82 -9.85 10.36
C ASP A 320 14.06 -8.78 9.29
N ILE A 321 14.94 -7.82 9.61
CA ILE A 321 15.11 -6.61 8.80
C ILE A 321 16.32 -6.65 7.87
N HIS A 322 17.28 -7.55 8.08
CA HIS A 322 18.52 -7.56 7.31
C HIS A 322 18.40 -8.33 5.99
N SER A 323 19.04 -7.80 4.94
CA SER A 323 19.11 -8.41 3.63
C SER A 323 19.97 -9.67 3.62
N ARG A 324 19.52 -10.69 2.90
CA ARG A 324 20.30 -11.91 2.62
C ARG A 324 19.75 -12.63 1.39
N GLU A 325 20.59 -13.45 0.78
CA GLU A 325 20.23 -14.23 -0.40
C GLU A 325 18.98 -15.10 -0.16
N GLY A 326 18.06 -15.11 -1.13
CA GLY A 326 16.84 -15.92 -1.09
C GLY A 326 15.74 -15.43 -0.14
N LYS A 327 15.97 -14.36 0.64
CA LYS A 327 14.93 -13.71 1.44
C LYS A 327 14.04 -12.84 0.56
N TYR A 328 12.75 -12.83 0.88
CA TYR A 328 11.75 -11.96 0.24
C TYR A 328 12.15 -10.47 0.28
N ALA A 329 12.16 -9.81 -0.89
CA ALA A 329 12.84 -8.54 -1.10
C ALA A 329 12.03 -7.28 -0.71
N HIS A 330 10.79 -7.43 -0.24
CA HIS A 330 9.95 -6.30 0.15
C HIS A 330 9.80 -6.22 1.67
N THR A 331 9.59 -5.00 2.15
CA THR A 331 9.18 -4.76 3.52
C THR A 331 7.70 -5.11 3.65
N CYS A 332 7.32 -5.98 4.58
CA CYS A 332 5.94 -6.32 4.86
C CYS A 332 5.77 -7.00 6.23
N VAL A 333 4.53 -7.11 6.69
CA VAL A 333 4.16 -7.95 7.85
C VAL A 333 3.45 -9.23 7.43
N LEU A 334 3.84 -10.34 8.05
CA LEU A 334 3.17 -11.63 7.95
C LEU A 334 2.58 -12.03 9.30
N ALA A 335 1.30 -12.43 9.32
CA ALA A 335 0.71 -13.10 10.46
C ALA A 335 1.12 -14.58 10.47
N LEU A 336 2.01 -14.96 11.39
CA LEU A 336 2.47 -16.35 11.55
C LEU A 336 1.47 -17.20 12.36
N GLN A 337 0.87 -16.59 13.37
CA GLN A 337 -0.19 -17.20 14.18
C GLN A 337 -1.27 -16.16 14.47
N ASN A 338 -2.53 -16.52 14.20
CA ASN A 338 -3.68 -15.69 14.51
C ASN A 338 -4.06 -15.84 15.99
N GLY A 339 -4.50 -14.74 16.60
CA GLY A 339 -5.12 -14.77 17.92
C GLY A 339 -6.55 -15.28 17.81
N ASN A 340 -6.97 -16.15 18.74
CA ASN A 340 -8.36 -16.62 18.82
C ASN A 340 -8.64 -17.17 20.22
N LEU A 341 -9.91 -17.53 20.47
CA LEU A 341 -10.30 -18.27 21.65
C LEU A 341 -10.45 -19.75 21.29
N SER A 342 -9.69 -20.61 21.97
CA SER A 342 -9.83 -22.07 21.85
C SER A 342 -11.13 -22.55 22.49
N SER A 343 -11.58 -23.75 22.15
CA SER A 343 -12.83 -24.34 22.67
C SER A 343 -12.84 -24.52 24.21
N ASN A 344 -11.67 -24.56 24.84
CA ASN A 344 -11.50 -24.61 26.30
C ASN A 344 -11.43 -23.22 26.96
N GLY A 345 -11.64 -22.14 26.21
CA GLY A 345 -11.56 -20.76 26.69
C GLY A 345 -10.14 -20.20 26.80
N THR A 346 -9.09 -20.95 26.42
CA THR A 346 -7.72 -20.42 26.39
C THR A 346 -7.49 -19.58 25.13
N ARG A 347 -6.91 -18.39 25.29
CA ARG A 347 -6.55 -17.53 24.16
C ARG A 347 -5.27 -18.04 23.48
N GLN A 348 -5.34 -18.27 22.17
CA GLN A 348 -4.14 -18.45 21.36
C GLN A 348 -3.45 -17.09 21.17
N ILE A 349 -2.16 -17.04 21.44
CA ILE A 349 -1.37 -15.81 21.38
C ILE A 349 -1.03 -15.47 19.92
N PRO A 350 -1.31 -14.27 19.40
CA PRO A 350 -0.92 -13.90 18.04
C PRO A 350 0.60 -13.78 17.90
N VAL A 351 1.11 -14.18 16.73
CA VAL A 351 2.52 -14.04 16.35
C VAL A 351 2.62 -13.38 14.98
N ALA A 352 3.37 -12.28 14.90
CA ALA A 352 3.67 -11.58 13.65
C ALA A 352 5.14 -11.71 13.25
N LEU A 353 5.44 -11.33 12.01
CA LEU A 353 6.79 -11.21 11.48
C LEU A 353 6.86 -9.92 10.65
N LEU A 354 7.72 -8.99 11.02
CA LEU A 354 8.08 -7.83 10.20
C LEU A 354 9.35 -8.16 9.41
N LEU A 355 9.24 -8.12 8.08
CA LEU A 355 10.32 -8.35 7.13
C LEU A 355 10.79 -7.04 6.52
N SER A 356 12.08 -6.90 6.26
CA SER A 356 12.69 -5.80 5.49
C SER A 356 14.02 -6.21 4.84
N GLN A 357 14.67 -5.29 4.13
CA GLN A 357 15.92 -5.49 3.39
C GLN A 357 16.99 -4.42 3.71
N CYS A 358 17.15 -4.07 4.98
CA CYS A 358 18.27 -3.25 5.43
C CYS A 358 19.59 -3.96 5.12
N PRO A 359 20.61 -3.26 4.60
CA PRO A 359 21.92 -3.87 4.42
C PRO A 359 22.44 -4.40 5.77
N LYS A 360 23.28 -5.44 5.73
CA LYS A 360 24.02 -5.84 6.93
C LYS A 360 25.02 -4.73 7.28
N GLN A 361 25.24 -4.54 8.57
CA GLN A 361 26.31 -3.68 9.06
C GLN A 361 27.65 -4.20 8.50
N ILE A 362 28.41 -3.29 7.87
CA ILE A 362 29.77 -3.53 7.41
C ILE A 362 30.66 -2.68 8.31
N ASP A 363 31.62 -3.32 8.97
CA ASP A 363 32.47 -2.70 10.00
C ASP A 363 31.66 -2.11 11.18
N ASP A 364 32.26 -1.21 11.96
CA ASP A 364 31.60 -0.54 13.09
C ASP A 364 30.63 0.59 12.66
N ASN A 365 30.30 0.70 11.38
CA ASN A 365 29.42 1.76 10.87
C ASN A 365 27.93 1.39 11.00
N PRO A 366 27.08 2.25 11.60
CA PRO A 366 25.66 1.97 11.72
C PRO A 366 24.96 1.96 10.35
N VAL A 367 23.97 1.08 10.19
CA VAL A 367 23.08 1.10 9.03
C VAL A 367 22.14 2.30 9.16
N LEU A 368 22.17 3.18 8.16
CA LEU A 368 21.39 4.42 8.15
C LEU A 368 20.20 4.31 7.20
N LEU A 369 19.02 4.69 7.68
CA LEU A 369 17.76 4.69 6.93
C LEU A 369 17.51 6.05 6.26
N ARG A 370 17.00 6.01 5.02
CA ARG A 370 16.35 7.18 4.43
C ARG A 370 15.07 7.46 5.20
N PHE A 371 14.64 8.71 5.22
CA PHE A 371 13.41 9.08 5.92
C PHE A 371 12.16 8.33 5.40
N SER A 372 12.08 8.03 4.10
CA SER A 372 11.00 7.19 3.56
C SER A 372 11.01 5.76 4.11
N GLU A 373 12.19 5.21 4.42
CA GLU A 373 12.32 3.88 5.04
C GLU A 373 11.90 3.94 6.52
N VAL A 374 12.15 5.05 7.22
CA VAL A 374 11.62 5.30 8.58
C VAL A 374 10.09 5.27 8.58
N VAL A 375 9.46 6.00 7.65
CA VAL A 375 7.99 6.00 7.48
C VAL A 375 7.48 4.59 7.18
N THR A 376 8.16 3.84 6.30
CA THR A 376 7.81 2.46 5.96
C THR A 376 7.88 1.54 7.19
N PHE A 377 8.94 1.64 8.01
CA PHE A 377 9.03 0.83 9.24
C PHE A 377 7.93 1.18 10.24
N PHE A 378 7.57 2.46 10.35
CA PHE A 378 6.48 2.91 11.21
C PHE A 378 5.12 2.35 10.74
N HIS A 379 4.88 2.43 9.43
CA HIS A 379 3.70 1.86 8.76
C HIS A 379 3.59 0.35 9.04
N GLU A 380 4.63 -0.41 8.74
CA GLU A 380 4.60 -1.87 8.91
C GLU A 380 4.52 -2.28 10.39
N PHE A 381 5.19 -1.55 11.29
CA PHE A 381 5.06 -1.83 12.72
C PHE A 381 3.65 -1.55 13.25
N THR A 382 2.88 -0.67 12.59
CA THR A 382 1.46 -0.51 12.87
C THR A 382 0.68 -1.79 12.61
N HIS A 383 0.94 -2.47 11.49
CA HIS A 383 0.32 -3.76 11.18
C HIS A 383 0.69 -4.83 12.21
N VAL A 384 1.94 -4.85 12.69
CA VAL A 384 2.36 -5.74 13.81
C VAL A 384 1.50 -5.49 15.05
N VAL A 385 1.37 -4.23 15.47
CA VAL A 385 0.61 -3.89 16.69
C VAL A 385 -0.87 -4.11 16.49
N HIS A 386 -1.43 -3.83 15.30
CA HIS A 386 -2.81 -4.13 14.96
C HIS A 386 -3.07 -5.63 15.14
N HIS A 387 -2.26 -6.50 14.51
CA HIS A 387 -2.39 -7.96 14.63
C HIS A 387 -2.35 -8.44 16.08
N ILE A 388 -1.40 -7.94 16.87
CA ILE A 388 -1.22 -8.30 18.29
C ILE A 388 -2.39 -7.82 19.15
N CYS A 389 -2.98 -6.67 18.83
CA CYS A 389 -4.05 -6.07 19.61
C CYS A 389 -5.42 -6.69 19.33
N ILE A 390 -5.62 -7.44 18.24
CA ILE A 390 -6.90 -8.08 17.94
C ILE A 390 -7.31 -9.04 19.07
N ARG A 391 -8.57 -8.96 19.49
CA ARG A 391 -9.19 -9.77 20.55
C ARG A 391 -10.37 -10.61 20.09
N ALA A 392 -10.58 -10.71 18.78
CA ALA A 392 -11.59 -11.59 18.17
C ALA A 392 -11.50 -13.02 18.71
N THR A 393 -12.67 -13.67 18.78
CA THR A 393 -12.86 -15.05 19.22
C THR A 393 -12.53 -16.02 18.10
N PHE A 394 -12.96 -15.73 16.87
CA PHE A 394 -12.72 -16.61 15.72
C PHE A 394 -11.44 -16.24 14.97
N SER A 395 -10.60 -17.23 14.67
CA SER A 395 -9.34 -17.05 13.93
C SER A 395 -9.52 -16.35 12.58
N ARG A 396 -10.70 -16.48 11.96
CA ARG A 396 -11.10 -15.77 10.73
C ARG A 396 -11.00 -14.25 10.86
N PHE A 397 -11.34 -13.73 12.04
CA PHE A 397 -11.44 -12.29 12.32
C PHE A 397 -10.17 -11.74 12.98
N SER A 398 -9.16 -12.58 13.17
CA SER A 398 -7.81 -12.19 13.53
C SER A 398 -6.88 -12.34 12.34
N GLY A 399 -5.66 -11.80 12.44
CA GLY A 399 -4.77 -11.68 11.30
C GLY A 399 -4.86 -10.31 10.63
N LEU A 400 -4.04 -10.15 9.59
CA LEU A 400 -4.04 -9.01 8.68
C LEU A 400 -5.03 -9.21 7.51
N ARG A 401 -6.02 -10.09 7.66
CA ARG A 401 -7.04 -10.40 6.64
C ARG A 401 -8.29 -9.53 6.81
N LEU A 402 -8.08 -8.24 7.08
CA LEU A 402 -9.16 -7.26 7.18
C LEU A 402 -9.54 -6.75 5.79
N ASP A 403 -10.61 -5.97 5.71
CA ASP A 403 -11.01 -5.34 4.46
C ASP A 403 -9.91 -4.40 3.96
N ALA A 404 -9.64 -4.44 2.64
CA ALA A 404 -8.51 -3.74 2.04
C ALA A 404 -8.62 -2.20 2.17
N ASP A 405 -9.83 -1.67 2.26
CA ASP A 405 -10.09 -0.25 2.50
C ASP A 405 -10.08 0.14 3.99
N PHE A 406 -9.89 -0.83 4.89
CA PHE A 406 -9.76 -0.60 6.34
C PHE A 406 -8.36 -0.93 6.87
N ILE A 407 -7.69 -1.97 6.36
CA ILE A 407 -6.41 -2.45 6.90
C ILE A 407 -5.34 -1.36 6.93
N GLU A 408 -5.36 -0.45 5.94
CA GLU A 408 -4.41 0.65 5.82
C GLU A 408 -4.80 1.89 6.64
N VAL A 409 -6.01 1.97 7.20
CA VAL A 409 -6.44 3.13 7.99
C VAL A 409 -5.54 3.35 9.21
N PRO A 410 -5.24 2.33 10.06
CA PRO A 410 -4.36 2.53 11.19
C PRO A 410 -2.94 2.91 10.81
N SER A 411 -2.36 2.26 9.79
CA SER A 411 -0.99 2.54 9.35
C SER A 411 -0.87 3.95 8.78
N LYS A 412 -1.79 4.38 7.90
CA LYS A 412 -1.86 5.75 7.37
C LYS A 412 -2.11 6.80 8.45
N LEU A 413 -2.91 6.50 9.47
CA LEU A 413 -3.09 7.38 10.61
C LEU A 413 -1.75 7.57 11.33
N LEU A 414 -1.08 6.47 11.67
CA LEU A 414 0.12 6.47 12.48
C LEU A 414 1.36 7.02 11.75
N GLU A 415 1.40 6.97 10.41
CA GLU A 415 2.42 7.67 9.60
C GLU A 415 2.53 9.17 9.94
N ASN A 416 1.45 9.82 10.40
CA ASN A 416 1.50 11.22 10.81
C ASN A 416 2.53 11.49 11.91
N TRP A 417 2.79 10.53 12.82
CA TRP A 417 3.80 10.69 13.86
C TRP A 417 5.22 10.85 13.29
N CYS A 418 5.52 10.29 12.12
CA CYS A 418 6.82 10.49 11.47
C CYS A 418 7.06 11.96 11.05
N TYR A 419 6.00 12.75 10.93
CA TYR A 419 6.06 14.16 10.51
C TYR A 419 5.88 15.14 11.67
N GLU A 420 5.75 14.63 12.89
CA GLU A 420 5.59 15.43 14.10
C GLU A 420 6.91 15.56 14.86
N SER A 421 7.29 16.80 15.20
CA SER A 421 8.65 17.06 15.71
C SER A 421 8.97 16.31 17.00
N ILE A 422 7.99 16.06 17.86
CA ILE A 422 8.19 15.35 19.12
C ILE A 422 8.57 13.89 18.83
N SER A 423 7.79 13.22 18.00
CA SER A 423 7.98 11.82 17.62
C SER A 423 9.21 11.62 16.75
N LEU A 424 9.48 12.53 15.81
CA LEU A 424 10.65 12.44 14.94
C LEU A 424 11.96 12.55 15.75
N LYS A 425 12.00 13.40 16.78
CA LYS A 425 13.16 13.50 17.67
C LYS A 425 13.40 12.23 18.48
N ILE A 426 12.35 11.50 18.88
CA ILE A 426 12.46 10.20 19.57
C ILE A 426 13.10 9.13 18.66
N MET A 427 12.85 9.20 17.35
CA MET A 427 13.36 8.24 16.37
C MET A 427 14.69 8.64 15.73
N SER A 428 15.32 9.75 16.16
CA SER A 428 16.47 10.32 15.47
C SER A 428 17.63 10.68 16.40
N GLY A 429 18.83 10.60 15.85
CA GLY A 429 20.08 10.93 16.49
C GLY A 429 21.21 10.81 15.48
N TYR A 430 22.07 11.83 15.41
CA TYR A 430 23.19 11.88 14.49
C TYR A 430 24.10 10.67 14.71
N TYR A 431 24.46 9.94 13.65
CA TYR A 431 25.09 8.63 13.79
C TYR A 431 26.44 8.63 14.55
N GLN A 432 27.17 9.75 14.55
CA GLN A 432 28.42 9.89 15.34
C GLN A 432 28.18 10.43 16.76
N ASP A 433 26.99 10.97 17.03
CA ASP A 433 26.59 11.53 18.32
C ASP A 433 25.07 11.45 18.45
N ILE A 434 24.58 10.29 18.91
CA ILE A 434 23.16 9.96 18.97
C ILE A 434 22.34 10.93 19.83
N THR A 435 22.99 11.76 20.66
CA THR A 435 22.31 12.78 21.49
C THR A 435 21.80 13.96 20.66
N LYS A 436 22.31 14.14 19.43
CA LYS A 436 21.92 15.21 18.50
C LYS A 436 20.80 14.72 17.57
N SER A 437 19.55 14.93 17.98
CA SER A 437 18.37 14.65 17.14
C SER A 437 18.23 15.63 15.95
N VAL A 438 17.30 15.34 15.03
CA VAL A 438 16.98 16.27 13.93
C VAL A 438 16.57 17.65 14.43
N THR A 439 16.92 18.68 13.65
CA THR A 439 16.56 20.06 13.98
C THR A 439 15.09 20.34 13.71
N SER A 440 14.52 21.34 14.39
CA SER A 440 13.13 21.77 14.12
C SER A 440 12.94 22.27 12.67
N SER A 441 13.99 22.81 12.06
CA SER A 441 14.00 23.19 10.64
C SER A 441 13.84 21.97 9.74
N MET A 442 14.63 20.92 9.97
CA MET A 442 14.52 19.65 9.22
C MET A 442 13.14 19.02 9.38
N CYS A 443 12.56 19.02 10.60
CA CYS A 443 11.19 18.54 10.82
C CYS A 443 10.18 19.30 9.95
N THR A 444 10.29 20.64 9.91
CA THR A 444 9.41 21.50 9.12
C THR A 444 9.55 21.25 7.63
N SER A 445 10.80 21.14 7.14
CA SER A 445 11.07 20.84 5.72
C SER A 445 10.58 19.46 5.30
N LEU A 446 10.71 18.43 6.16
CA LEU A 446 10.18 17.09 5.90
C LEU A 446 8.65 17.08 5.82
N ARG A 447 7.98 17.82 6.71
CA ARG A 447 6.53 18.00 6.66
C ARG A 447 6.09 18.72 5.38
N ARG A 448 6.72 19.84 5.04
CA ARG A 448 6.42 20.55 3.78
C ARG A 448 6.65 19.67 2.57
N LYS A 449 7.74 18.90 2.53
CA LYS A 449 8.02 17.96 1.43
C LYS A 449 6.93 16.91 1.23
N ARG A 450 6.28 16.45 2.31
CA ARG A 450 5.16 15.50 2.25
C ARG A 450 3.98 16.07 1.46
N ASP A 451 3.65 17.33 1.72
CA ASP A 451 2.42 17.96 1.24
C ASP A 451 2.65 18.72 -0.09
N LEU A 452 3.92 18.99 -0.45
CA LEU A 452 4.31 19.69 -1.67
C LEU A 452 3.86 18.92 -2.93
N PHE A 453 3.10 19.59 -3.80
CA PHE A 453 2.50 19.05 -5.02
C PHE A 453 1.54 17.88 -4.79
N SER A 454 0.91 17.84 -3.62
CA SER A 454 -0.02 16.75 -3.28
C SER A 454 -1.30 16.82 -4.11
N GLY A 455 -1.76 18.00 -4.53
CA GLY A 455 -2.92 18.15 -5.42
C GLY A 455 -2.71 17.45 -6.75
N LEU A 456 -1.62 17.76 -7.45
CA LEU A 456 -1.28 17.16 -8.74
C LEU A 456 -1.03 15.65 -8.65
N ARG A 457 -0.35 15.17 -7.59
CA ARG A 457 -0.12 13.73 -7.37
C ARG A 457 -1.43 12.99 -7.14
N LEU A 458 -2.30 13.52 -6.28
CA LEU A 458 -3.60 12.90 -5.99
C LEU A 458 -4.52 12.90 -7.20
N LYS A 459 -4.51 13.95 -8.05
CA LYS A 459 -5.23 13.94 -9.33
C LYS A 459 -4.78 12.76 -10.21
N GLN A 460 -3.49 12.49 -10.28
CA GLN A 460 -2.98 11.34 -11.04
C GLN A 460 -3.40 9.99 -10.45
N GLU A 461 -3.38 9.85 -9.13
CA GLU A 461 -3.86 8.64 -8.44
C GLU A 461 -5.36 8.43 -8.61
N VAL A 462 -6.17 9.49 -8.51
CA VAL A 462 -7.61 9.47 -8.76
C VAL A 462 -7.89 9.04 -10.20
N LEU A 463 -7.15 9.54 -11.19
CA LEU A 463 -7.31 9.10 -12.58
C LEU A 463 -7.11 7.59 -12.73
N LEU A 464 -6.07 7.02 -12.11
CA LEU A 464 -5.81 5.59 -12.15
C LEU A 464 -6.89 4.77 -11.43
N CYS A 465 -7.38 5.27 -10.29
CA CYS A 465 -8.47 4.63 -9.54
C CYS A 465 -9.80 4.65 -10.32
N LEU A 466 -10.11 5.76 -11.01
CA LEU A 466 -11.27 5.84 -11.88
C LEU A 466 -11.17 4.84 -13.03
N ILE A 467 -10.00 4.73 -13.67
CA ILE A 467 -9.78 3.73 -14.73
C ILE A 467 -10.02 2.32 -14.20
N ASP A 468 -9.45 1.96 -13.03
CA ASP A 468 -9.68 0.67 -12.36
C ASP A 468 -11.17 0.39 -12.13
N GLN A 469 -11.91 1.36 -11.61
CA GLN A 469 -13.35 1.19 -11.35
C GLN A 469 -14.16 1.05 -12.64
N PHE A 470 -13.89 1.87 -13.66
CA PHE A 470 -14.63 1.82 -14.92
C PHE A 470 -14.45 0.49 -15.65
N ILE A 471 -13.21 -0.02 -15.76
CA ILE A 471 -12.96 -1.27 -16.46
C ILE A 471 -13.59 -2.47 -15.73
N HIS A 472 -13.73 -2.43 -14.41
CA HIS A 472 -14.35 -3.52 -13.65
C HIS A 472 -15.87 -3.39 -13.44
N SER A 473 -16.45 -2.24 -13.81
CA SER A 473 -17.89 -1.97 -13.67
C SER A 473 -18.66 -2.12 -15.00
N SER A 474 -17.97 -2.24 -16.13
CA SER A 474 -18.56 -2.20 -17.48
C SER A 474 -18.18 -3.44 -18.31
N GLU A 475 -19.08 -3.91 -19.19
CA GLU A 475 -18.87 -5.17 -19.93
C GLU A 475 -17.83 -5.06 -21.07
N ASN A 476 -17.71 -3.88 -21.69
CA ASN A 476 -16.82 -3.62 -22.83
C ASN A 476 -16.29 -2.19 -22.74
N VAL A 477 -15.01 -2.04 -22.42
CA VAL A 477 -14.37 -0.73 -22.29
C VAL A 477 -13.16 -0.68 -23.21
N ASP A 478 -13.15 0.28 -24.13
CA ASP A 478 -11.91 0.70 -24.78
C ASP A 478 -11.13 1.56 -23.78
N ILE A 479 -10.07 0.97 -23.21
CA ILE A 479 -9.29 1.59 -22.13
C ILE A 479 -8.56 2.85 -22.63
N LEU A 480 -8.20 2.89 -23.92
CA LEU A 480 -7.49 4.01 -24.51
C LEU A 480 -8.44 5.20 -24.72
N GLU A 481 -9.66 4.94 -25.20
CA GLU A 481 -10.71 5.97 -25.26
C GLU A 481 -11.16 6.42 -23.87
N LEU A 482 -11.26 5.50 -22.91
CA LEU A 482 -11.52 5.85 -21.50
C LEU A 482 -10.46 6.80 -20.96
N LEU A 483 -9.17 6.52 -21.19
CA LEU A 483 -8.07 7.39 -20.77
C LEU A 483 -8.16 8.76 -21.44
N LYS A 484 -8.41 8.82 -22.76
CA LYS A 484 -8.60 10.09 -23.48
C LYS A 484 -9.78 10.89 -22.95
N HIS A 485 -10.83 10.22 -22.47
CA HIS A 485 -12.00 10.85 -21.88
C HIS A 485 -11.75 11.38 -20.46
N LEU A 486 -11.12 10.57 -19.60
CA LEU A 486 -10.92 10.91 -18.19
C LEU A 486 -9.73 11.84 -17.95
N HIS A 487 -8.63 11.68 -18.69
CA HIS A 487 -7.41 12.46 -18.47
C HIS A 487 -7.66 13.98 -18.49
N PRO A 488 -8.30 14.59 -19.51
CA PRO A 488 -8.52 16.04 -19.51
C PRO A 488 -9.46 16.52 -18.39
N LYS A 489 -10.37 15.66 -17.89
CA LYS A 489 -11.26 15.99 -16.78
C LYS A 489 -10.52 16.01 -15.44
N VAL A 490 -9.58 15.09 -15.23
CA VAL A 490 -8.90 14.92 -13.93
C VAL A 490 -7.59 15.70 -13.86
N MET A 491 -6.74 15.65 -14.88
CA MET A 491 -5.40 16.25 -14.87
C MET A 491 -5.36 17.76 -15.24
N LEU A 492 -6.54 18.39 -15.34
CA LEU A 492 -6.77 19.84 -15.45
C LEU A 492 -5.65 20.64 -16.14
N GLY A 493 -5.68 20.69 -17.47
CA GLY A 493 -4.79 21.55 -18.25
C GLY A 493 -3.37 21.00 -18.48
N ILE A 494 -3.10 19.76 -18.06
CA ILE A 494 -1.95 18.97 -18.54
C ILE A 494 -2.44 18.05 -19.67
N PRO A 495 -1.86 18.13 -20.88
CA PRO A 495 -2.26 17.27 -22.00
C PRO A 495 -1.82 15.82 -21.77
N LEU A 496 -2.65 14.87 -22.22
CA LEU A 496 -2.28 13.45 -22.26
C LEU A 496 -1.03 13.28 -23.13
N LEU A 497 -0.05 12.54 -22.61
CA LEU A 497 1.16 12.23 -23.38
C LEU A 497 0.84 11.20 -24.45
N GLU A 498 0.80 11.65 -25.71
CA GLU A 498 0.56 10.79 -26.86
C GLU A 498 1.52 9.58 -26.88
N GLY A 499 0.95 8.42 -27.17
CA GLY A 499 1.67 7.15 -27.18
C GLY A 499 1.67 6.42 -25.84
N THR A 500 1.36 7.06 -24.71
CA THR A 500 1.29 6.34 -23.42
C THR A 500 -0.02 5.56 -23.27
N ASN A 501 0.07 4.35 -22.69
CA ASN A 501 -1.07 3.59 -22.23
C ASN A 501 -0.73 2.90 -20.89
N PRO A 502 -1.06 3.53 -19.73
CA PRO A 502 -0.72 2.98 -18.43
C PRO A 502 -1.34 1.60 -18.19
N ALA A 503 -2.41 1.24 -18.89
CA ALA A 503 -3.08 -0.04 -18.75
C ALA A 503 -2.23 -1.24 -19.20
N SER A 504 -1.14 -1.06 -19.97
CA SER A 504 -0.22 -2.15 -20.31
C SER A 504 0.82 -2.42 -19.21
N CYS A 505 1.02 -1.45 -18.32
CA CYS A 505 2.11 -1.47 -17.34
C CYS A 505 1.70 -1.08 -15.92
N PHE A 506 0.41 -1.17 -15.62
CA PHE A 506 -0.14 -0.94 -14.29
C PHE A 506 -0.51 -2.29 -13.65
N PRO A 507 0.33 -2.85 -12.75
CA PRO A 507 0.07 -4.17 -12.16
C PRO A 507 -1.10 -4.19 -11.17
N GLN A 508 -1.39 -3.07 -10.49
CA GLN A 508 -2.42 -3.01 -9.45
C GLN A 508 -3.84 -3.33 -9.98
N ILE A 509 -4.14 -2.96 -11.24
CA ILE A 509 -5.43 -3.29 -11.89
C ILE A 509 -5.58 -4.78 -12.26
N VAL A 510 -4.49 -5.54 -12.24
CA VAL A 510 -4.48 -6.96 -12.65
C VAL A 510 -4.22 -7.92 -11.50
N ILE A 511 -3.55 -7.50 -10.43
CA ILE A 511 -3.18 -8.37 -9.31
C ILE A 511 -3.33 -7.68 -7.97
N GLY A 512 -4.22 -8.24 -7.14
CA GLY A 512 -4.32 -7.95 -5.71
C GLY A 512 -4.98 -6.62 -5.35
N SER A 513 -5.33 -5.78 -6.33
CA SER A 513 -6.02 -4.50 -6.10
C SER A 513 -7.09 -4.20 -7.16
N GLU A 514 -7.61 -5.23 -7.81
CA GLU A 514 -8.53 -5.11 -8.94
C GLU A 514 -9.91 -4.67 -8.45
N ALA A 515 -10.42 -3.57 -8.98
CA ALA A 515 -11.61 -2.87 -8.49
C ALA A 515 -11.50 -2.33 -7.05
N ILE A 516 -10.29 -2.24 -6.47
CA ILE A 516 -10.06 -1.67 -5.14
C ILE A 516 -8.87 -0.71 -5.09
N CYS A 517 -8.36 -0.21 -6.21
CA CYS A 517 -7.23 0.74 -6.20
C CYS A 517 -7.54 2.00 -5.37
N TYR A 518 -8.82 2.38 -5.26
CA TYR A 518 -9.29 3.50 -4.43
C TYR A 518 -9.00 3.33 -2.92
N SER A 519 -8.77 2.10 -2.45
CA SER A 519 -8.69 1.76 -1.02
C SER A 519 -7.57 2.50 -0.30
N TYR A 520 -6.47 2.82 -0.98
CA TYR A 520 -5.39 3.62 -0.42
C TYR A 520 -5.82 5.07 -0.17
N ILE A 521 -6.42 5.74 -1.15
CA ILE A 521 -6.94 7.11 -1.00
C ILE A 521 -8.04 7.12 0.07
N TRP A 522 -8.93 6.13 0.05
CA TRP A 522 -9.96 5.96 1.08
C TRP A 522 -9.36 5.87 2.48
N SER A 523 -8.33 5.05 2.64
CA SER A 523 -7.67 4.86 3.93
C SER A 523 -6.96 6.12 4.41
N GLU A 524 -6.33 6.88 3.50
CA GLU A 524 -5.71 8.17 3.84
C GLU A 524 -6.74 9.22 4.26
N VAL A 525 -7.91 9.25 3.61
CA VAL A 525 -9.00 10.15 3.96
C VAL A 525 -9.49 9.87 5.38
N VAL A 526 -9.82 8.61 5.66
CA VAL A 526 -10.29 8.19 6.99
C VAL A 526 -9.21 8.45 8.05
N ALA A 527 -7.95 8.15 7.74
CA ALA A 527 -6.82 8.41 8.62
C ALA A 527 -6.66 9.90 8.96
N ALA A 528 -6.78 10.79 7.97
CA ALA A 528 -6.70 12.23 8.19
C ALA A 528 -7.84 12.74 9.09
N ASP A 529 -9.04 12.21 8.92
CA ASP A 529 -10.20 12.57 9.74
C ASP A 529 -10.04 12.11 11.20
N ILE A 530 -9.56 10.88 11.41
CA ILE A 530 -9.22 10.39 12.76
C ILE A 530 -8.12 11.24 13.39
N PHE A 531 -7.06 11.55 12.63
CA PHE A 531 -5.95 12.34 13.14
C PHE A 531 -6.42 13.71 13.61
N ALA A 532 -7.15 14.43 12.75
CA ALA A 532 -7.71 15.74 13.05
C ALA A 532 -8.64 15.71 14.27
N ALA A 533 -9.53 14.71 14.35
CA ALA A 533 -10.54 14.64 15.39
C ALA A 533 -10.04 14.14 16.76
N LYS A 534 -8.96 13.34 16.80
CA LYS A 534 -8.59 12.61 18.02
C LYS A 534 -7.15 12.82 18.49
N PHE A 535 -6.23 13.23 17.61
CA PHE A 535 -4.79 13.22 17.92
C PHE A 535 -4.06 14.52 17.59
N GLN A 536 -4.60 15.39 16.72
CA GLN A 536 -3.91 16.59 16.25
C GLN A 536 -3.54 17.56 17.39
N GLU A 537 -4.38 17.66 18.43
CA GLU A 537 -4.13 18.56 19.56
C GLU A 537 -3.10 18.00 20.55
N ASP A 538 -3.07 16.68 20.76
CA ASP A 538 -2.16 16.02 21.69
C ASP A 538 -1.79 14.62 21.20
N LEU A 539 -0.62 14.54 20.57
CA LEU A 539 -0.03 13.31 20.01
C LEU A 539 0.40 12.30 21.08
N LEU A 540 0.59 12.75 22.32
CA LEU A 540 1.04 11.92 23.43
C LEU A 540 -0.13 11.50 24.33
N ASN A 541 -1.37 11.77 23.90
CA ASN A 541 -2.57 11.39 24.63
C ASN A 541 -2.74 9.87 24.65
N GLN A 542 -2.20 9.24 25.70
CA GLN A 542 -2.32 7.80 25.91
C GLN A 542 -3.78 7.35 26.05
N TYR A 543 -4.68 8.18 26.58
CA TYR A 543 -6.11 7.81 26.66
C TYR A 543 -6.71 7.67 25.26
N ALA A 544 -6.44 8.61 24.34
CA ALA A 544 -6.87 8.53 22.96
C ALA A 544 -6.29 7.29 22.25
N GLY A 545 -5.01 6.99 22.48
CA GLY A 545 -4.34 5.80 21.96
C GLY A 545 -4.94 4.49 22.49
N LEU A 546 -5.22 4.39 23.78
CA LEU A 546 -5.92 3.24 24.38
C LEU A 546 -7.34 3.07 23.84
N GLN A 547 -8.07 4.17 23.62
CA GLN A 547 -9.38 4.12 22.97
C GLN A 547 -9.27 3.61 21.53
N PHE A 548 -8.27 4.07 20.77
CA PHE A 548 -8.02 3.58 19.41
C PHE A 548 -7.68 2.08 19.40
N ARG A 549 -6.76 1.64 20.27
CA ARG A 549 -6.42 0.21 20.43
C ARG A 549 -7.66 -0.63 20.75
N ASN A 550 -8.49 -0.21 21.69
CA ASN A 550 -9.62 -1.02 22.16
C ASN A 550 -10.84 -0.96 21.24
N LYS A 551 -11.09 0.17 20.57
CA LYS A 551 -12.28 0.36 19.73
C LYS A 551 -12.03 0.10 18.26
N VAL A 552 -10.81 0.34 17.76
CA VAL A 552 -10.48 0.22 16.33
C VAL A 552 -9.66 -1.04 16.05
N LEU A 553 -8.59 -1.28 16.81
CA LEU A 553 -7.70 -2.43 16.55
C LEU A 553 -8.25 -3.75 17.11
N ALA A 554 -8.73 -3.73 18.36
CA ALA A 554 -9.12 -4.94 19.08
C ALA A 554 -10.27 -5.73 18.43
N PRO A 555 -11.30 -5.12 17.80
CA PRO A 555 -12.34 -5.90 17.12
C PRO A 555 -11.82 -6.74 15.95
N GLY A 556 -10.74 -6.33 15.28
CA GLY A 556 -10.31 -6.96 14.03
C GLY A 556 -11.47 -7.08 13.04
N GLY A 557 -11.62 -8.24 12.42
CA GLY A 557 -12.71 -8.51 11.46
C GLY A 557 -14.06 -8.88 12.10
N ALA A 558 -14.15 -8.88 13.44
CA ALA A 558 -15.33 -9.35 14.16
C ALA A 558 -16.49 -8.35 14.15
N LYS A 559 -16.23 -7.11 13.74
CA LYS A 559 -17.20 -6.04 13.60
C LYS A 559 -17.04 -5.39 12.22
N ASP A 560 -18.09 -4.72 11.74
CA ASP A 560 -18.02 -4.01 10.47
C ASP A 560 -17.07 -2.81 10.54
N SER A 561 -16.20 -2.65 9.54
CA SER A 561 -15.17 -1.60 9.55
C SER A 561 -15.77 -0.19 9.59
N LEU A 562 -16.86 0.07 8.86
CA LEU A 562 -17.50 1.38 8.91
C LEU A 562 -18.17 1.62 10.27
N GLU A 563 -18.75 0.59 10.88
CA GLU A 563 -19.32 0.66 12.24
C GLU A 563 -18.23 0.92 13.29
N ILE A 564 -17.08 0.25 13.19
CA ILE A 564 -15.90 0.49 14.04
C ILE A 564 -15.49 1.96 13.99
N LEU A 565 -15.32 2.51 12.78
CA LEU A 565 -14.88 3.88 12.56
C LEU A 565 -15.92 4.89 13.03
N SER A 566 -17.19 4.63 12.71
CA SER A 566 -18.30 5.53 13.05
C SER A 566 -18.51 5.62 14.56
N ASP A 567 -18.41 4.51 15.27
CA ASP A 567 -18.50 4.50 16.73
C ASP A 567 -17.30 5.19 17.39
N TYR A 568 -16.12 5.09 16.79
CA TYR A 568 -14.92 5.73 17.31
C TYR A 568 -14.95 7.25 17.11
N LEU A 569 -15.38 7.71 15.93
CA LEU A 569 -15.52 9.13 15.59
C LEU A 569 -16.77 9.77 16.21
N GLY A 570 -17.84 8.99 16.42
CA GLY A 570 -19.18 9.46 16.78
C GLY A 570 -20.02 9.89 15.57
N ARG A 571 -19.52 9.66 14.36
CA ARG A 571 -20.11 9.98 13.05
C ARG A 571 -19.39 9.19 11.97
N GLU A 572 -19.96 9.08 10.78
CA GLU A 572 -19.23 8.51 9.63
C GLU A 572 -17.97 9.37 9.29
N PRO A 573 -16.90 8.75 8.74
CA PRO A 573 -15.72 9.47 8.28
C PRO A 573 -16.06 10.50 7.18
N ALA A 574 -15.35 11.63 7.16
CA ALA A 574 -15.59 12.71 6.21
C ALA A 574 -14.30 13.15 5.49
N ILE A 575 -14.44 13.64 4.26
CA ILE A 575 -13.31 14.06 3.40
C ILE A 575 -12.65 15.38 3.83
N HIS A 576 -13.35 16.22 4.58
CA HIS A 576 -12.95 17.61 4.81
C HIS A 576 -11.57 17.75 5.46
N SER A 577 -11.29 16.97 6.52
CA SER A 577 -10.00 16.95 7.21
C SER A 577 -8.84 16.56 6.29
N PHE A 578 -9.10 15.66 5.33
CA PHE A 578 -8.12 15.28 4.32
C PHE A 578 -7.83 16.42 3.36
N ILE A 579 -8.85 17.04 2.78
CA ILE A 579 -8.69 18.18 1.86
C ILE A 579 -7.94 19.33 2.54
N GLU A 580 -8.33 19.71 3.76
CA GLU A 580 -7.62 20.73 4.54
C GLU A 580 -6.16 20.37 4.78
N SER A 581 -5.86 19.09 5.08
CA SER A 581 -4.49 18.67 5.36
C SER A 581 -3.56 18.83 4.15
N LYS A 582 -4.11 18.72 2.92
CA LYS A 582 -3.34 18.90 1.68
C LYS A 582 -3.09 20.37 1.35
N THR A 583 -4.02 21.26 1.71
CA THR A 583 -3.87 22.70 1.46
C THR A 583 -3.07 23.44 2.54
N ARG A 584 -3.04 22.92 3.78
CA ARG A 584 -2.45 23.66 4.93
C ARG A 584 -0.94 23.95 4.79
N ASN A 585 -0.21 23.10 4.09
CA ASN A 585 1.23 23.23 3.86
C ASN A 585 1.59 23.24 2.36
N SER A 586 0.60 23.42 1.48
CA SER A 586 0.85 23.53 0.05
C SER A 586 1.48 24.89 -0.28
N LEU A 587 2.60 24.84 -1.00
CA LEU A 587 3.35 25.93 -1.65
C LEU A 587 3.51 27.25 -0.85
#